data_AF-A0A659NRZ9-F1
#
_entry.id   AF-A0A659NRZ9-F1
#
_cell.length_a   1.000
_cell.length_b   1.000
_cell.length_c   1.000
_cell.angle_alpha   90.00
_cell.angle_beta   90.00
_cell.angle_gamma   90.00
#
_symmetry.space_group_name_H-M   'P 1'
#
loop_
_entity.id
_entity.type
_entity.pdbx_description
1 polymer ?
#
loop_
_entity_poly.entity_id
_entity_poly.type
_entity_poly.pdbx_seq_one_letter_code
_entity_poly.pdbx_strand_id
1 'polypeptide(L)' 'KALVAEVSASHHVSGELLASRRQINQLLNWHWKLKPQNGQPELISGWRAELMAEKLTLLLQEYPR' A
#
# COMPACT_ATOMS: atom_id res chain seq x y z
N LYS A 1 -2.36 2.01 -8.35
CA LYS A 1 -2.00 3.46 -8.44
C LYS A 1 -3.23 4.37 -8.24
N ALA A 2 -4.41 4.02 -8.77
CA ALA A 2 -5.65 4.80 -8.58
C ALA A 2 -5.98 5.06 -7.09
N LEU A 3 -5.90 4.04 -6.24
CA LEU A 3 -6.15 4.18 -4.80
C LEU A 3 -5.24 5.23 -4.11
N VAL A 4 -3.95 5.27 -4.48
CA VAL A 4 -2.99 6.23 -3.91
C VAL A 4 -3.37 7.66 -4.32
N ALA A 5 -3.87 7.86 -5.54
CA ALA A 5 -4.34 9.16 -6.01
C ALA A 5 -5.63 9.61 -5.29
N GLU A 6 -6.54 8.68 -5.00
CA GLU A 6 -7.76 8.97 -4.24
C GLU A 6 -7.45 9.38 -2.78
N VAL A 7 -6.57 8.64 -2.11
CA VAL A 7 -6.11 8.98 -0.75
C VAL A 7 -5.32 10.29 -0.75
N SER A 8 -4.50 10.51 -1.78
CA SER A 8 -3.77 11.78 -2.00
C SER A 8 -4.72 12.97 -2.10
N ALA A 9 -5.77 12.86 -2.90
CA ALA A 9 -6.79 13.90 -3.04
C ALA A 9 -7.59 14.13 -1.75
N SER A 10 -7.93 13.05 -1.04
CA SER A 10 -8.73 13.12 0.20
C SER A 10 -7.96 13.76 1.35
N HIS A 11 -6.66 13.46 1.49
CA HIS A 11 -5.84 13.91 2.62
C HIS A 11 -4.91 15.09 2.29
N HIS A 12 -4.96 15.64 1.07
CA HIS A 12 -4.07 16.72 0.59
C HIS A 12 -2.57 16.37 0.71
N VAL A 13 -2.23 15.08 0.61
CA VAL A 13 -0.85 14.59 0.68
C VAL A 13 -0.39 14.20 -0.73
N SER A 14 0.84 14.53 -1.12
CA SER A 14 1.37 14.13 -2.44
C SER A 14 1.36 12.61 -2.63
N GLY A 15 0.83 12.13 -3.76
CA GLY A 15 0.78 10.71 -4.10
C GLY A 15 2.15 10.03 -4.13
N GLU A 16 3.22 10.76 -4.48
CA GLU A 16 4.59 10.25 -4.41
C GLU A 16 5.09 10.08 -2.97
N LEU A 17 4.65 10.97 -2.06
CA LEU A 17 4.98 10.89 -0.64
C LEU A 17 4.22 9.73 0.05
N LEU A 18 2.99 9.48 -0.41
CA LEU A 18 2.15 8.41 0.09
C LEU A 18 2.70 7.03 -0.30
N ALA A 19 2.99 6.82 -1.59
CA ALA A 19 3.50 5.55 -2.05
C ALA A 19 4.42 5.68 -3.27
N SER A 20 5.68 5.28 -3.08
CA SER A 20 6.63 5.07 -4.18
C SER A 20 6.42 3.72 -4.87
N ARG A 21 6.93 3.58 -6.10
CA ARG A 21 6.93 2.30 -6.84
C ARG A 21 7.59 1.17 -6.06
N ARG A 22 8.65 1.47 -5.29
CA ARG A 22 9.33 0.50 -4.42
C ARG A 22 8.39 -0.05 -3.35
N GLN A 23 7.69 0.84 -2.65
CA GLN A 23 6.77 0.48 -1.56
C GLN A 23 5.56 -0.31 -2.06
N ILE A 24 5.02 0.05 -3.24
CA ILE A 24 3.94 -0.74 -3.88
C ILE A 24 4.43 -2.16 -4.18
N ASN A 25 5.61 -2.29 -4.78
CA ASN A 25 6.16 -3.61 -5.08
C ASN A 25 6.49 -4.41 -3.81
N GLN A 26 6.92 -3.76 -2.74
CA GLN A 26 7.12 -4.41 -1.44
C GLN A 26 5.82 -5.01 -0.91
N LEU A 27 4.73 -4.24 -0.93
CA LEU A 27 3.39 -4.70 -0.54
C LEU A 27 2.92 -5.87 -1.39
N LEU A 28 3.03 -5.79 -2.72
CA LEU A 28 2.62 -6.88 -3.62
C LEU A 28 3.43 -8.16 -3.39
N ASN A 29 4.75 -8.04 -3.25
CA ASN A 29 5.61 -9.18 -2.95
C ASN A 29 5.26 -9.81 -1.59
N TRP A 30 4.83 -9.01 -0.61
CA TRP A 30 4.41 -9.49 0.71
C TRP A 30 3.07 -10.21 0.63
N HIS A 31 2.08 -9.61 -0.05
CA HIS A 31 0.74 -10.16 -0.20
C HIS A 31 0.76 -11.53 -0.91
N TRP A 32 1.50 -11.65 -2.01
CA TRP A 32 1.63 -12.91 -2.76
C TRP A 32 2.79 -13.82 -2.31
N LYS A 33 3.52 -13.43 -1.26
CA LYS A 33 4.69 -14.16 -0.73
C LYS A 33 5.72 -14.53 -1.81
N LEU A 34 5.94 -13.63 -2.78
CA LEU A 34 6.84 -13.86 -3.92
C LEU A 34 8.31 -13.86 -3.53
N LYS A 35 8.68 -13.18 -2.44
CA LYS A 35 10.04 -13.09 -1.91
C LYS A 35 10.03 -13.10 -0.38
N PRO A 36 11.07 -13.66 0.26
CA PRO A 36 11.23 -13.52 1.71
C PRO A 36 11.40 -12.04 2.06
N GLN A 37 10.53 -11.54 2.93
CA GLN A 37 10.58 -10.18 3.45
C GLN A 37 10.59 -10.22 4.96
N ASN A 38 11.46 -9.39 5.55
CA ASN A 38 11.52 -9.22 6.99
C ASN A 38 10.56 -8.09 7.38
N GLY A 39 9.43 -8.45 7.98
CA GLY A 39 8.47 -7.52 8.55
C GLY A 39 7.31 -7.13 7.63
N GLN A 40 6.52 -6.17 8.11
CA GLN A 40 5.35 -5.63 7.40
C GLN A 40 5.76 -4.53 6.41
N PRO A 41 5.12 -4.43 5.23
CA PRO A 41 5.37 -3.36 4.28
C PRO A 41 5.08 -1.97 4.84
N GLU A 42 5.87 -0.99 4.41
CA GLU A 42 5.76 0.41 4.86
C GLU A 42 4.35 1.01 4.61
N LEU A 43 3.63 0.54 3.58
CA LEU A 43 2.29 1.04 3.22
C LEU A 43 1.18 0.61 4.19
N ILE A 44 1.41 -0.46 4.94
CA ILE A 44 0.46 -0.97 5.94
C ILE A 44 1.03 -0.86 7.35
N SER A 45 2.03 0.00 7.54
CA SER A 45 2.66 0.26 8.84
C SER A 45 2.75 1.77 9.13
N GLY A 46 2.75 2.14 10.41
CA GLY A 46 2.86 3.54 10.86
C GLY A 46 1.72 4.44 10.37
N TRP A 47 1.99 5.74 10.19
CA TRP A 47 0.99 6.73 9.80
C TRP A 47 0.37 6.47 8.41
N ARG A 48 1.07 5.76 7.51
CA ARG A 48 0.51 5.38 6.20
C ARG A 48 -0.61 4.34 6.36
N ALA A 49 -0.48 3.45 7.33
CA ALA A 49 -1.49 2.44 7.60
C ALA A 49 -2.84 3.07 7.95
N GLU A 50 -2.79 4.12 8.77
CA GLU A 50 -3.99 4.86 9.22
C GLU A 50 -4.76 5.50 8.06
N LEU A 51 -4.08 5.83 6.97
CA LEU A 51 -4.68 6.47 5.80
C LEU A 51 -5.17 5.48 4.74
N MET A 52 -4.50 4.34 4.59
CA MET A 52 -4.72 3.47 3.43
C MET A 52 -4.60 1.96 3.67
N ALA A 53 -4.24 1.48 4.86
CA ALA A 53 -4.11 0.03 5.08
C ALA A 53 -5.43 -0.71 4.85
N GLU A 54 -6.54 -0.17 5.33
CA GLU A 54 -7.86 -0.79 5.16
C GLU A 54 -8.25 -0.86 3.68
N LYS A 55 -8.19 0.29 2.98
CA LYS A 55 -8.49 0.35 1.53
C LYS A 55 -7.56 -0.53 0.71
N LEU A 56 -6.26 -0.59 1.04
CA LEU A 56 -5.30 -1.46 0.37
C LEU A 56 -5.60 -2.94 0.63
N THR A 57 -5.96 -3.30 1.86
CA THR A 57 -6.28 -4.69 2.21
C THR A 57 -7.53 -5.16 1.50
N LEU A 58 -8.58 -4.33 1.45
CA LEU A 58 -9.80 -4.60 0.68
C LEU A 58 -9.48 -4.76 -0.82
N LEU A 59 -8.70 -3.84 -1.38
CA LEU A 59 -8.30 -3.94 -2.79
C LEU A 59 -7.49 -5.22 -3.08
N LEU A 60 -6.60 -5.61 -2.17
CA LEU A 60 -5.82 -6.84 -2.33
C LEU A 60 -6.70 -8.10 -2.25
N GLN A 61 -7.81 -8.07 -1.50
CA GLN A 61 -8.76 -9.19 -1.46
C GLN A 61 -9.48 -9.41 -2.79
N GLU A 62 -9.63 -8.39 -3.64
CA GLU A 62 -10.19 -8.54 -5.00
C GLU A 62 -9.25 -9.31 -5.95
N TYR A 63 -7.97 -9.45 -5.59
CA TYR A 63 -6.97 -10.17 -6.38
C TYR A 63 -6.41 -11.38 -5.62
N PRO A 64 -7.26 -12.39 -5.31
CA PRO A 64 -6.78 -13.64 -4.74
C PRO A 64 -5.81 -14.32 -5.73
N ARG A 65 -4.80 -14.99 -5.19
CA ARG A 65 -3.70 -15.61 -5.93
C ARG A 65 -4.16 -16.64 -6.96
#